data_AF-A0A2A8B332-F1
#
_entry.id   AF-A0A2A8B332-F1
#
_cell.length_a   1.000
_cell.length_b   1.000
_cell.length_c   1.000
_cell.angle_alpha   90.00
_cell.angle_beta   90.00
_cell.angle_gamma   90.00
#
_symmetry.space_group_name_H-M   'P 1'
#
loop_
_entity.id
_entity.type
_entity.pdbx_description
1 polymer ?
#
loop_
_entity_poly.entity_id
_entity_poly.type
_entity_poly.pdbx_seq_one_letter_code
_entity_poly.pdbx_strand_id
1 'polypeptide(L)'
;IKVDLSTVINKYIGETEKNLSRIFDLAEQDAGILFFDEADALFGKRSETKDAHDRHANIEVSYLLQRLENFPGLVILSTNNRSHLDSAFNRRFTFITRFAYPDETLRHN
;
A
#
# COMPACT_ATOMS: atom_id res chain seq x y z
N ILE A 1 2.98 0.27 13.46
CA ILE A 1 4.18 0.28 12.60
C ILE A 1 3.90 1.16 11.38
N LYS A 2 4.75 2.16 11.09
CA LYS A 2 4.70 2.93 9.85
C LYS A 2 5.61 2.27 8.81
N VAL A 3 5.11 2.12 7.60
CA VAL A 3 5.80 1.52 6.45
C VAL A 3 5.69 2.49 5.29
N ASP A 4 6.82 2.82 4.68
CA ASP A 4 6.86 3.57 3.42
C ASP A 4 6.97 2.56 2.27
N LEU A 5 5.90 2.41 1.49
CA LEU A 5 5.83 1.40 0.44
C LEU A 5 6.82 1.66 -0.70
N SER A 6 7.20 2.91 -0.94
CA SER A 6 8.19 3.24 -1.97
C SER A 6 9.56 2.64 -1.65
N THR A 7 9.90 2.51 -0.37
CA THR A 7 11.18 1.95 0.07
C THR A 7 11.22 0.42 0.05
N VAL A 8 10.05 -0.21 0.21
CA VAL A 8 9.93 -1.67 0.29
C VAL A 8 9.93 -2.30 -1.11
N ILE A 9 9.34 -1.64 -2.09
CA ILE A 9 9.12 -2.20 -3.44
C ILE A 9 10.30 -1.91 -4.39
N ASN A 10 11.04 -0.82 -4.17
CA ASN A 10 11.82 -0.19 -5.25
C ASN A 10 13.28 -0.65 -5.38
N LYS A 11 13.73 -1.76 -4.77
CA LYS A 11 15.16 -2.13 -4.85
C LYS A 11 15.53 -3.59 -5.15
N TYR A 12 14.74 -4.60 -4.82
CA TYR A 12 15.12 -6.00 -5.10
C TYR A 12 13.89 -6.90 -5.27
N ILE A 13 13.57 -7.25 -6.53
CA ILE A 13 12.51 -8.23 -6.86
C ILE A 13 12.84 -9.55 -6.15
N GLY A 14 11.98 -9.97 -5.23
CA GLY A 14 12.15 -11.17 -4.40
C GLY A 14 12.57 -10.96 -2.95
N GLU A 15 13.11 -9.79 -2.55
CA GLU A 15 13.28 -9.44 -1.12
C GLU A 15 12.05 -8.73 -0.56
N THR A 16 11.25 -8.11 -1.43
CA THR A 16 10.00 -7.40 -1.11
C THR A 16 9.03 -8.28 -0.31
N GLU A 17 8.75 -9.50 -0.76
CA GLU A 17 7.79 -10.40 -0.09
C GLU A 17 8.24 -10.79 1.32
N LYS A 18 9.53 -11.11 1.50
CA LYS A 18 10.09 -11.46 2.82
C LYS A 18 10.01 -10.29 3.78
N ASN A 19 10.35 -9.09 3.31
CA ASN A 19 10.28 -7.87 4.11
C ASN A 19 8.83 -7.55 4.50
N LEU A 20 7.89 -7.65 3.55
CA LEU A 20 6.47 -7.48 3.81
C LEU A 20 5.97 -8.52 4.83
N SER A 21 6.23 -9.81 4.62
CA SER A 21 5.82 -10.86 5.56
C SER A 21 6.31 -10.55 6.96
N ARG A 22 7.59 -10.21 7.13
CA ARG A 22 8.17 -9.88 8.43
C ARG A 22 7.47 -8.68 9.09
N ILE A 23 7.10 -7.66 8.33
CA ILE A 23 6.38 -6.49 8.84
C ILE A 23 4.99 -6.89 9.35
N PHE A 24 4.25 -7.70 8.58
CA PHE A 24 2.94 -8.20 9.02
C PHE A 24 3.06 -9.08 10.25
N ASP A 25 4.01 -10.02 10.27
CA ASP A 25 4.21 -10.95 11.39
C ASP A 25 4.55 -10.18 12.69
N LEU A 26 5.36 -9.12 12.60
CA LEU A 26 5.65 -8.23 13.74
C LEU A 26 4.42 -7.44 14.18
N ALA A 27 3.63 -6.92 13.24
CA ALA A 27 2.42 -6.17 13.56
C ALA A 27 1.33 -7.06 14.19
N GLU A 28 1.24 -8.32 13.78
CA GLU A 28 0.32 -9.32 14.34
C GLU A 28 0.71 -9.66 15.79
N GLN A 29 2.01 -9.81 16.08
CA GLN A 29 2.50 -10.10 17.44
C GLN A 29 2.18 -8.98 18.43
N ASP A 30 2.31 -7.72 18.00
CA ASP A 30 2.13 -6.55 18.88
C ASP A 30 0.69 -6.00 18.90
N ALA A 31 -0.27 -6.68 18.24
CA ALA A 31 -1.63 -6.17 18.00
C ALA A 31 -1.63 -4.72 17.45
N GLY A 32 -0.62 -4.41 16.64
CA GLY A 32 -0.32 -3.05 16.22
C GLY A 32 -1.16 -2.58 15.04
N ILE A 33 -1.29 -1.26 14.91
CA ILE A 33 -1.85 -0.65 13.69
C ILE A 33 -0.76 -0.61 12.61
N LEU A 34 -1.09 -1.07 11.40
CA LEU A 34 -0.24 -0.91 10.22
C LEU A 34 -0.63 0.37 9.49
N PHE A 35 0.34 1.24 9.25
CA PHE A 35 0.16 2.45 8.46
C PHE A 35 1.11 2.41 7.26
N PHE A 36 0.55 2.31 6.06
CA PHE A 36 1.28 2.33 4.80
C PHE A 36 1.14 3.69 4.13
N ASP A 37 2.27 4.37 3.96
CA ASP A 37 2.34 5.64 3.23
C ASP A 37 2.70 5.41 1.77
N GLU A 38 2.35 6.37 0.91
CA GLU A 38 2.63 6.34 -0.54
C GLU A 38 2.10 5.07 -1.23
N ALA A 39 0.86 4.69 -0.96
CA ALA A 39 0.26 3.46 -1.51
C ALA A 39 0.17 3.43 -3.05
N ASP A 40 0.29 4.58 -3.72
CA ASP A 40 0.43 4.66 -5.17
C ASP A 40 1.75 4.08 -5.71
N ALA A 41 2.77 3.92 -4.85
CA ALA A 41 4.01 3.23 -5.20
C ALA A 41 3.79 1.76 -5.59
N LEU A 42 2.73 1.13 -5.08
CA LEU A 42 2.32 -0.24 -5.46
C LEU A 42 1.94 -0.37 -6.94
N PHE A 43 1.56 0.74 -7.57
CA PHE A 43 1.07 0.77 -8.95
C PHE A 43 2.01 1.52 -9.88
N GLY A 44 3.27 1.69 -9.44
CA GLY A 44 4.32 2.38 -10.18
C GLY A 44 4.23 2.06 -11.67
N LYS A 45 4.22 3.14 -12.47
CA LYS A 45 3.92 3.17 -13.92
C LYS A 45 3.66 1.79 -14.49
N ARG A 46 2.37 1.41 -14.59
CA ARG A 46 1.91 0.40 -15.55
C ARG A 46 2.34 0.87 -16.93
N SER A 47 3.60 0.62 -17.28
CA SER A 47 4.03 0.77 -18.65
C SER A 47 3.27 -0.31 -19.42
N GLU A 48 2.74 0.02 -20.59
CA GLU A 48 2.06 -0.95 -21.46
C GLU A 48 3.06 -1.97 -22.05
N THR A 49 4.16 -2.25 -21.37
CA THR A 49 5.30 -3.00 -21.89
C THR A 49 5.17 -4.46 -21.51
N LYS A 50 5.32 -5.32 -22.52
CA LYS A 50 5.08 -6.77 -22.46
C LYS A 50 6.25 -7.54 -21.83
N ASP A 51 6.87 -7.00 -20.78
CA ASP A 51 8.08 -7.59 -20.19
C ASP A 51 7.80 -8.41 -18.93
N ALA A 52 8.64 -9.40 -18.67
CA ALA A 52 8.52 -10.32 -17.53
C ALA A 52 8.51 -9.59 -16.17
N HIS A 53 9.14 -8.41 -16.10
CA HIS A 53 9.22 -7.56 -14.91
C HIS A 53 7.82 -7.11 -14.42
N ASP A 54 6.94 -6.72 -15.34
CA ASP A 54 5.58 -6.26 -15.01
C ASP A 54 4.70 -7.40 -14.49
N ARG A 55 4.99 -8.65 -14.91
CA ARG A 55 4.30 -9.84 -14.37
C ARG A 55 4.68 -10.08 -12.90
N HIS A 56 5.95 -9.89 -12.53
CA HIS A 56 6.41 -10.06 -11.15
C HIS A 56 5.84 -8.98 -10.22
N ALA A 57 5.82 -7.73 -10.67
CA ALA A 57 5.21 -6.64 -9.90
C ALA A 57 3.72 -6.91 -9.58
N ASN A 58 2.95 -7.44 -10.55
CA ASN A 58 1.54 -7.79 -10.32
C ASN A 58 1.35 -8.91 -9.28
N ILE A 59 2.29 -9.86 -9.19
CA ILE A 59 2.25 -10.95 -8.20
C ILE A 59 2.52 -10.39 -6.80
N GLU A 60 3.55 -9.56 -6.63
CA GLU A 60 3.89 -8.95 -5.33
C GLU A 60 2.74 -8.07 -4.79
N VAL A 61 2.10 -7.31 -5.69
CA VAL A 61 0.92 -6.50 -5.37
C VAL A 61 -0.26 -7.37 -4.93
N SER A 62 -0.50 -8.49 -5.62
CA SER A 62 -1.55 -9.44 -5.26
C SER A 62 -1.31 -10.09 -3.91
N TYR A 63 -0.05 -10.44 -3.62
CA TYR A 63 0.37 -10.96 -2.31
C TYR A 63 0.11 -9.95 -1.20
N LEU A 64 0.51 -8.68 -1.38
CA LEU A 64 0.27 -7.64 -0.40
C LEU A 64 -1.23 -7.47 -0.12
N LEU A 65 -2.05 -7.42 -1.16
CA LEU A 65 -3.50 -7.32 -1.02
C LEU A 65 -4.10 -8.45 -0.18
N GLN A 66 -3.64 -9.68 -0.42
CA GLN A 66 -4.08 -10.83 0.36
C GLN A 66 -3.63 -10.73 1.83
N ARG A 67 -2.42 -10.24 2.12
CA ARG A 67 -1.99 -10.02 3.51
C ARG A 67 -2.80 -8.90 4.18
N LEU A 68 -3.10 -7.83 3.47
CA LEU A 68 -3.96 -6.74 3.98
C LEU A 68 -5.36 -7.22 4.35
N GLU A 69 -5.98 -8.07 3.52
CA GLU A 69 -7.31 -8.64 3.79
C GLU A 69 -7.33 -9.59 4.99
N ASN A 70 -6.25 -10.35 5.20
CA ASN A 70 -6.18 -11.35 6.27
C ASN A 70 -5.60 -10.81 7.57
N PHE A 71 -5.08 -9.57 7.58
CA PHE A 71 -4.52 -8.97 8.78
C PHE A 71 -5.65 -8.72 9.80
N PRO A 72 -5.58 -9.28 11.02
CA PRO A 72 -6.67 -9.17 12.00
C PRO A 72 -6.78 -7.79 12.65
N GLY A 73 -5.76 -6.93 12.48
CA GLY A 73 -5.71 -5.58 13.05
C GLY A 73 -6.16 -4.48 12.08
N LEU A 74 -6.02 -3.24 12.53
CA LEU A 74 -6.31 -2.07 11.69
C LEU A 74 -5.16 -1.81 10.70
N VAL A 75 -5.50 -1.71 9.42
CA VAL A 75 -4.59 -1.20 8.39
C VAL A 75 -5.10 0.12 7.83
N ILE A 76 -4.20 1.09 7.75
CA ILE A 76 -4.43 2.40 7.15
C ILE A 76 -3.48 2.55 5.98
N LEU A 77 -4.00 3.03 4.85
CA LEU A 77 -3.21 3.37 3.67
C LEU A 77 -3.43 4.84 3.30
N SER A 78 -2.36 5.58 3.05
CA SER A 78 -2.39 6.93 2.50
C SER A 78 -1.79 6.97 1.10
N THR A 79 -2.37 7.80 0.23
CA THR A 79 -1.83 8.09 -1.10
C THR A 79 -2.25 9.48 -1.53
N ASN A 80 -1.37 10.13 -2.29
CA ASN A 80 -1.68 11.40 -2.97
C ASN A 80 -2.34 11.17 -4.35
N ASN A 81 -2.28 9.95 -4.90
CA ASN A 81 -2.76 9.62 -6.23
C ASN A 81 -3.75 8.44 -6.21
N ARG A 82 -5.00 8.74 -5.84
CA ARG A 82 -6.08 7.74 -5.83
C ARG A 82 -6.34 7.13 -7.20
N SER A 83 -6.14 7.85 -8.30
CA SER A 83 -6.42 7.33 -9.66
C SER A 83 -5.54 6.15 -10.05
N HIS A 84 -4.39 5.99 -9.39
CA HIS A 84 -3.51 4.84 -9.62
C HIS A 84 -3.94 3.58 -8.85
N LEU A 85 -4.79 3.71 -7.82
CA LEU A 85 -5.36 2.56 -7.12
C LEU A 85 -6.40 1.87 -8.02
N ASP A 86 -6.09 0.67 -8.53
CA ASP A 86 -7.01 -0.09 -9.39
C ASP A 86 -8.37 -0.34 -8.70
N SER A 87 -9.42 -0.52 -9.50
CA SER A 87 -10.72 -1.04 -9.11
C SER A 87 -10.65 -2.26 -8.18
N ALA A 88 -9.67 -3.14 -8.37
CA ALA A 88 -9.45 -4.32 -7.54
C ALA A 88 -9.03 -4.00 -6.09
N PHE A 89 -8.35 -2.87 -5.86
CA PHE A 89 -8.00 -2.40 -4.52
C PHE A 89 -9.19 -1.76 -3.82
N ASN A 90 -9.94 -0.93 -4.55
CA ASN A 90 -11.11 -0.25 -3.99
C ASN A 90 -12.15 -1.23 -3.42
N ARG A 91 -12.25 -2.44 -3.98
CA ARG A 91 -13.17 -3.49 -3.49
C ARG A 91 -12.77 -4.10 -2.14
N ARG A 92 -11.51 -3.95 -1.73
CA ARG A 92 -10.94 -4.58 -0.54
C ARG A 92 -10.87 -3.66 0.68
N PHE A 93 -11.11 -2.37 0.47
CA PHE A 93 -11.11 -1.39 1.55
C PHE A 93 -12.50 -1.24 2.17
N THR A 94 -12.57 -1.38 3.49
CA THR A 94 -13.81 -1.17 4.25
C THR A 94 -14.23 0.30 4.25
N PHE A 95 -13.26 1.22 4.34
CA PHE A 95 -13.49 2.66 4.37
C PHE A 95 -12.51 3.37 3.45
N ILE A 96 -13.01 4.39 2.73
CA ILE A 96 -12.20 5.26 1.90
C ILE A 96 -12.61 6.71 2.21
N THR A 97 -11.72 7.45 2.87
CA THR A 97 -11.91 8.88 3.13
C THR A 97 -11.11 9.72 2.12
N ARG A 98 -11.65 10.87 1.74
CA ARG A 98 -10.95 11.86 0.91
C ARG A 98 -10.66 13.07 1.77
N PHE A 99 -9.39 13.50 1.77
CA PHE A 99 -8.99 14.76 2.38
C PHE A 99 -9.06 15.86 1.32
N ALA A 100 -9.83 16.91 1.60
CA ALA A 100 -9.79 18.13 0.83
C ALA A 100 -8.64 19.01 1.30
N TYR A 101 -8.20 19.95 0.46
CA TYR A 101 -7.31 21.00 0.91
C TYR A 101 -7.95 21.76 2.08
N PRO A 102 -7.16 22.18 3.08
CA PRO A 102 -7.68 22.94 4.20
C PRO A 102 -8.26 24.27 3.70
N ASP A 103 -9.43 24.64 4.23
CA ASP A 103 -10.03 25.94 3.94
C ASP A 103 -9.25 27.07 4.63
N GLU A 104 -9.69 28.32 4.45
CA GLU A 104 -9.03 29.47 5.10
C GLU A 104 -9.08 29.36 6.64
N THR A 105 -10.20 28.92 7.20
CA THR A 105 -10.38 28.74 8.65
C THR A 105 -9.40 27.71 9.23
N LEU A 106 -9.19 26.58 8.57
CA LEU A 106 -8.24 25.54 8.99
C LEU A 106 -6.77 25.95 8.83
N ARG A 107 -6.46 26.92 7.95
CA ARG A 107 -5.07 27.37 7.70
C ARG A 107 -4.56 28.40 8.68
N HIS A 108 -5.44 29.04 9.45
CA HIS A 108 -5.11 30.12 10.39
C HIS A 108 -5.12 29.71 11.87
N ASN A 109 -5.29 28.42 12.16
CA ASN A 109 -5.12 27.84 13.50
C ASN A 109 -3.77 27.11 13.61
#